data_AF-A0A1Q8DIW9-F1
#
_entry.id   AF-A0A1Q8DIW9-F1
#
_cell.length_a   1.000
_cell.length_b   1.000
_cell.length_c   1.000
_cell.angle_alpha   90.00
_cell.angle_beta   90.00
_cell.angle_gamma   90.00
#
_symmetry.space_group_name_H-M   'P 1'
#
loop_
_entity.id
_entity.type
_entity.pdbx_description
1 polymer ?
#
loop_
_entity_poly.entity_id
_entity_poly.type
_entity_poly.pdbx_seq_one_letter_code
_entity_poly.pdbx_strand_id
1 'polypeptide(L)'
;TCVTSSMFLTALAPNLLAIDLIGKSTGHTITWMEWAKIMLPLMIPLFILTPWLTYVLYPPTQKKSPEAPAWAAEELKKLGAITFKEY
;
A
#
# COMPACT_ATOMS: atom_id res chain seq x y z
N THR A 1 2.85 -0.02 -6.59
CA THR A 1 1.55 -0.68 -6.83
C THR A 1 1.68 -2.20 -6.83
N CYS A 2 2.62 -2.78 -7.56
CA CYS A 2 2.76 -4.25 -7.70
C CYS A 2 2.91 -5.04 -6.39
N VAL A 3 3.73 -4.57 -5.44
CA VAL A 3 4.00 -5.33 -4.20
C VAL A 3 2.74 -5.46 -3.34
N THR A 4 2.14 -4.34 -2.94
CA THR A 4 0.94 -4.34 -2.10
C THR A 4 -0.29 -4.86 -2.81
N SER A 5 -0.39 -4.70 -4.14
CA SER A 5 -1.49 -5.30 -4.91
C SER A 5 -1.45 -6.82 -4.91
N SER A 6 -0.27 -7.44 -4.85
CA SER A 6 -0.13 -8.91 -4.82
C SER A 6 -0.25 -9.49 -3.41
N MET A 7 0.02 -8.70 -2.36
CA MET A 7 -0.09 -9.12 -0.95
C MET A 7 -1.50 -9.59 -0.57
N PHE A 8 -2.53 -8.94 -1.09
CA PHE A 8 -3.91 -9.21 -0.72
C PHE A 8 -4.74 -9.61 -1.94
N LEU A 9 -5.49 -10.69 -1.78
CA LEU A 9 -6.36 -11.22 -2.83
C LEU A 9 -7.34 -10.17 -3.36
N THR A 10 -7.86 -9.30 -2.50
CA THR A 10 -8.86 -8.28 -2.85
C THR A 10 -8.27 -6.93 -3.26
N ALA A 11 -6.94 -6.77 -3.30
CA ALA A 11 -6.33 -5.48 -3.60
C ALA A 11 -6.42 -5.06 -5.09
N LEU A 12 -6.61 -6.01 -6.01
CA LEU A 12 -6.74 -5.72 -7.43
C LEU A 12 -7.63 -6.76 -8.15
N ALA A 13 -8.43 -6.30 -9.12
CA ALA A 13 -9.33 -7.17 -9.90
C ALA A 13 -8.65 -8.38 -10.57
N PRO A 14 -7.42 -8.30 -11.13
CA PRO A 14 -6.72 -9.44 -11.71
C PRO A 14 -6.44 -10.58 -10.73
N ASN A 15 -6.28 -10.31 -9.43
CA ASN A 15 -6.07 -11.38 -8.44
C ASN A 15 -7.34 -12.24 -8.30
N LEU A 16 -8.50 -11.60 -8.25
CA LEU A 16 -9.80 -12.27 -8.21
C LEU A 16 -10.07 -13.04 -9.52
N LEU A 17 -9.71 -12.44 -10.65
CA LEU A 17 -9.80 -13.11 -11.95
C LEU A 17 -8.91 -14.36 -12.01
N ALA A 18 -7.69 -14.28 -11.47
CA ALA A 18 -6.76 -15.41 -11.45
C ALA A 18 -7.32 -16.59 -10.64
N ILE A 19 -7.88 -16.35 -9.45
CA ILE A 19 -8.48 -17.43 -8.66
C ILE A 19 -9.74 -18.02 -9.30
N ASP A 20 -10.54 -17.21 -10.01
CA ASP A 20 -11.73 -17.69 -10.72
C ASP A 20 -11.34 -18.62 -11.88
N LEU A 21 -10.30 -18.25 -12.65
CA LEU A 21 -9.75 -19.10 -13.71
C LEU A 21 -9.13 -20.40 -13.17
N ILE A 22 -8.41 -20.33 -12.05
CA ILE A 22 -7.86 -21.53 -11.38
C ILE A 22 -9.00 -22.42 -10.86
N GLY A 23 -10.02 -21.85 -10.23
CA GLY A 23 -11.18 -22.60 -9.75
C GLY A 23 -11.94 -23.30 -10.87
N LYS A 24 -12.15 -22.62 -12.00
CA LYS A 24 -12.82 -23.21 -13.18
C LYS A 24 -12.03 -24.36 -13.83
N SER A 25 -10.70 -24.32 -13.77
CA SER A 25 -9.83 -25.33 -14.41
C SER A 25 -9.48 -26.50 -13.49
N THR A 26 -9.31 -26.26 -12.18
CA THR A 26 -8.85 -27.25 -11.21
C THR A 26 -9.94 -27.77 -10.28
N GLY A 27 -11.09 -27.07 -10.22
CA GLY A 27 -12.14 -27.32 -9.23
C GLY A 27 -11.79 -26.87 -7.81
N HIS A 28 -10.63 -26.26 -7.60
CA HIS A 28 -10.15 -25.82 -6.29
C HIS A 28 -10.22 -24.30 -6.15
N THR A 29 -10.94 -23.84 -5.13
CA THR A 29 -11.07 -22.41 -4.81
C THR A 29 -10.01 -22.02 -3.78
N ILE A 30 -9.14 -21.08 -4.14
CA ILE A 30 -8.17 -20.49 -3.21
C ILE A 30 -8.89 -19.45 -2.34
N THR A 31 -8.87 -19.65 -1.03
CA THR A 31 -9.41 -18.69 -0.07
C THR A 31 -8.48 -17.49 0.12
N TRP A 32 -9.03 -16.40 0.65
CA TRP A 32 -8.25 -15.21 1.00
C TRP A 32 -7.09 -15.54 1.94
N MET A 33 -7.31 -16.40 2.94
CA MET A 33 -6.26 -16.77 3.90
C MET A 33 -5.16 -17.63 3.27
N GLU A 34 -5.50 -18.55 2.36
CA GLU A 34 -4.49 -19.34 1.65
C GLU A 34 -3.62 -18.45 0.77
N TRP A 35 -4.23 -17.51 0.05
CA TRP A 35 -3.50 -16.49 -0.70
C TRP A 35 -2.56 -15.69 0.19
N ALA A 36 -3.09 -15.11 1.27
CA ALA A 36 -2.32 -14.25 2.17
C ALA A 36 -1.17 -15.00 2.84
N LYS A 37 -1.37 -16.27 3.24
CA LYS A 37 -0.32 -17.11 3.83
C LYS A 37 0.88 -17.31 2.90
N ILE A 38 0.65 -17.38 1.59
CA ILE A 38 1.72 -17.57 0.60
C ILE A 38 2.31 -16.22 0.19
N MET A 39 1.46 -15.25 -0.13
CA MET A 39 1.91 -13.98 -0.70
C MET A 39 2.55 -13.05 0.32
N LEU A 40 2.09 -13.01 1.57
CA LEU A 40 2.67 -12.11 2.58
C LEU A 40 4.16 -12.40 2.84
N PRO A 41 4.60 -13.64 3.12
CA PRO A 41 6.02 -13.94 3.31
C PRO A 41 6.88 -13.58 2.10
N LEU A 42 6.36 -13.75 0.88
CA LEU A 42 7.06 -13.43 -0.36
C LEU A 42 7.16 -11.91 -0.60
N MET A 43 6.10 -11.17 -0.26
CA MET A 43 6.00 -9.75 -0.57
C MET A 43 6.56 -8.84 0.53
N ILE A 44 6.61 -9.27 1.80
CA ILE A 44 7.17 -8.46 2.90
C ILE A 44 8.62 -8.02 2.63
N PRO A 45 9.54 -8.90 2.17
CA PRO A 45 10.89 -8.48 1.82
C PRO A 45 10.88 -7.40 0.72
N LEU A 46 10.06 -7.57 -0.31
CA LEU A 46 9.93 -6.59 -1.40
C LEU A 46 9.30 -5.28 -0.94
N PHE A 47 8.37 -5.34 0.02
CA PHE A 47 7.71 -4.17 0.60
C PHE A 47 8.70 -3.28 1.35
N ILE A 48 9.68 -3.88 2.03
CA ILE A 48 10.76 -3.15 2.70
C ILE A 48 11.82 -2.71 1.68
N LEU A 49 12.18 -3.59 0.75
CA LEU A 49 13.26 -3.35 -0.20
C LEU A 49 12.92 -2.23 -1.19
N THR A 50 11.68 -2.14 -1.66
CA THR A 50 11.26 -1.15 -2.67
C THR A 50 11.48 0.31 -2.22
N PRO A 51 10.95 0.76 -1.06
CA PRO A 51 11.21 2.12 -0.58
C PRO A 51 12.69 2.34 -0.23
N TRP A 52 13.37 1.33 0.31
CA TRP A 52 14.80 1.42 0.60
C TRP A 52 15.64 1.64 -0.66
N LEU A 53 15.41 0.84 -1.71
CA LEU A 53 16.07 1.01 -3.01
C LEU A 53 15.75 2.36 -3.62
N THR A 54 14.48 2.80 -3.56
CA THR A 54 14.09 4.14 -4.03
C THR A 54 14.88 5.23 -3.32
N TYR A 55 15.04 5.13 -2.00
CA TYR A 55 15.79 6.09 -1.21
C TYR A 55 17.29 6.12 -1.54
N VAL A 56 17.88 4.97 -1.90
CA VAL A 56 19.30 4.88 -2.24
C VAL A 56 19.57 5.31 -3.69
N LEU A 57 18.74 4.89 -4.64
CA LEU A 57 18.90 5.18 -6.07
C LEU A 57 18.46 6.60 -6.43
N TYR A 58 17.41 7.09 -5.78
CA TYR A 58 16.82 8.41 -6.00
C TYR A 58 16.67 9.13 -4.66
N PRO A 59 17.80 9.49 -4.01
CA PRO A 59 17.75 10.13 -2.70
C PRO A 59 16.97 11.43 -2.79
N PRO A 60 16.06 11.71 -1.84
CA PRO A 60 15.34 12.97 -1.81
C PRO A 60 16.33 14.11 -1.56
N THR A 61 16.09 15.25 -2.20
CA THR A 61 16.89 16.47 -2.03
C THR A 61 16.82 16.96 -0.59
N GLN A 62 15.60 17.02 -0.02
CA GLN A 62 15.39 17.31 1.41
C GLN A 62 15.09 16.06 2.22
N LYS A 63 16.01 15.72 3.12
CA LYS A 63 15.91 14.59 4.06
C LYS A 63 15.40 15.00 5.44
N LYS A 64 15.45 16.29 5.76
CA LYS A 64 15.02 16.87 7.04
C LYS A 64 14.30 18.19 6.75
N SER A 65 13.23 18.43 7.48
CA SER A 65 12.50 19.70 7.50
C SER A 65 12.02 19.94 8.94
N PRO A 66 12.88 20.50 9.81
CA PRO A 66 12.50 20.79 11.21
C PRO A 66 11.36 21.80 11.32
N GLU A 67 11.15 22.63 10.30
CA GLU A 67 10.09 23.62 10.20
C GLU A 67 8.72 23.03 9.80
N ALA A 68 8.68 21.86 9.15
CA ALA A 68 7.42 21.27 8.65
C ALA A 68 6.35 21.07 9.72
N PRO A 69 6.65 20.58 10.95
CA PRO A 69 5.63 20.44 11.99
C PRO A 69 5.06 21.78 12.46
N ALA A 70 5.93 22.79 12.64
CA ALA A 70 5.50 24.12 13.07
C ALA A 70 4.66 24.81 11.98
N TRP A 71 5.09 24.71 10.73
CA TRP A 71 4.34 25.20 9.58
C TRP A 71 2.98 24.52 9.45
N ALA A 72 2.91 23.18 9.53
CA ALA A 72 1.64 22.45 9.48
C ALA A 72 0.67 22.86 10.60
N ALA A 73 1.18 23.11 11.82
CA ALA A 73 0.36 23.57 12.93
C ALA A 73 -0.22 24.98 12.69
N GLU A 74 0.55 25.89 12.10
CA GLU A 74 0.06 27.22 11.72
C GLU A 74 -0.96 27.16 10.58
N GLU A 75 -0.75 26.30 9.57
CA GLU A 75 -1.74 26.12 8.50
C GLU A 75 -3.04 25.49 9.00
N LEU A 76 -2.98 24.54 9.94
CA LEU A 76 -4.17 23.98 10.60
C LEU A 76 -4.97 25.05 11.36
N LYS A 77 -4.30 25.99 12.03
CA LYS A 77 -4.99 27.12 12.69
C LYS A 77 -5.69 28.03 11.68
N LYS A 78 -5.07 28.29 10.52
CA LYS A 78 -5.66 29.09 9.44
C LYS A 78 -6.86 28.40 8.80
N LEU A 79 -6.81 27.08 8.63
CA LEU A 79 -7.91 26.27 8.10
C LEU A 79 -9.15 26.32 9.01
N GLY A 80 -8.95 26.41 10.32
CA GLY A 80 -10.03 26.50 11.30
C GLY A 80 -10.66 25.14 11.64
N ALA A 81 -11.83 25.16 12.25
CA ALA A 81 -12.54 23.94 12.62
C ALA A 81 -13.11 23.23 11.38
N ILE A 82 -13.20 21.90 11.44
CA ILE A 82 -13.84 21.08 10.40
C ILE A 82 -15.27 21.58 10.19
N THR A 83 -15.60 21.89 8.94
CA THR A 83 -16.93 22.32 8.54
C THR A 83 -17.80 21.11 8.19
N PHE A 84 -19.12 21.29 8.18
CA PHE A 84 -20.05 20.23 7.78
C PHE A 84 -19.81 19.70 6.35
N LYS A 85 -19.17 20.48 5.47
CA LYS A 85 -18.81 20.03 4.11
C LYS A 85 -17.62 19.08 4.09
N GLU A 86 -16.81 19.08 5.15
CA GLU A 86 -15.63 18.23 5.33
C GLU A 86 -15.94 17.02 6.25
N TYR A 87 -17.16 16.96 6.78
CA TYR A 87 -17.66 15.91 7.65
C TYR A 87 -18.39 14.80 6.87
#